data_AF-A0A7S0WPJ7-F1
#
_entry.id   AF-A0A7S0WPJ7-F1
#
_cell.length_a   1.000
_cell.length_b   1.000
_cell.length_c   1.000
_cell.angle_alpha   90.00
_cell.angle_beta   90.00
_cell.angle_gamma   90.00
#
_symmetry.space_group_name_H-M   'P 1'
#
loop_
_entity.id
_entity.type
_entity.pdbx_description
1 polymer ?
#
loop_
_entity_poly.entity_id
_entity_poly.type
_entity_poly.pdbx_seq_one_letter_code
_entity_poly.pdbx_strand_id
1 'polypeptide(L)'
;SKAMKPRGVYSAFHGSKLVTLRPNENELLDELEVLELNQPENLEDLRVQRQIMEAADAERFEISEAMTFPNAIEVCWRTPQRMMERVERYKLMVANASGVVKEVCQGRYERFKVTGLAQSTEYVFCVKAIFDDGSHLWSPSRAFVTKLQGDHQGMRVSSAPPHGHPH
;
A
#
# COMPACT_ATOMS: atom_id res chain seq x y z
N SER A 1 45.68 -9.60 30.90
CA SER A 1 44.27 -9.30 30.56
C SER A 1 43.49 -10.60 30.50
N LYS A 2 42.62 -10.87 31.49
CA LYS A 2 41.82 -12.10 31.55
C LYS A 2 40.53 -11.86 30.77
N ALA A 3 40.31 -12.59 29.68
CA ALA A 3 39.08 -12.51 28.89
C ALA A 3 37.88 -12.99 29.73
N MET A 4 36.84 -12.16 29.86
CA MET A 4 35.57 -12.55 30.49
C MET A 4 34.85 -13.54 29.56
N LYS A 5 34.58 -14.75 30.07
CA LYS A 5 33.72 -15.73 29.39
C LYS A 5 32.29 -15.17 29.31
N PRO A 6 31.54 -15.45 28.22
CA PRO A 6 30.15 -15.03 28.13
C PRO A 6 29.33 -15.67 29.27
N ARG A 7 28.72 -14.82 30.11
CA ARG A 7 27.81 -15.24 31.17
C ARG A 7 26.52 -15.75 30.52
N GLY A 8 26.28 -17.06 30.58
CA GLY A 8 25.11 -17.68 29.97
C GLY A 8 23.84 -17.26 30.69
N VAL A 9 23.09 -16.33 30.11
CA VAL A 9 21.71 -16.03 30.50
C VAL A 9 20.82 -16.91 29.64
N TYR A 10 19.91 -17.64 30.29
CA TYR A 10 18.98 -18.52 29.58
C TYR A 10 17.57 -17.96 29.73
N SER A 11 16.89 -17.77 28.61
CA SER A 11 15.51 -17.29 28.60
C SER A 11 14.62 -18.27 27.84
N ALA A 12 13.43 -18.52 28.37
CA ALA A 12 12.42 -19.36 27.75
C ALA A 12 11.02 -18.79 28.01
N PHE A 13 10.09 -19.08 27.10
CA PHE A 13 8.69 -18.74 27.28
C PHE A 13 7.91 -19.92 27.83
N HIS A 14 7.02 -19.67 28.79
CA HIS A 14 6.03 -20.62 29.27
C HIS A 14 4.68 -19.92 29.46
N GLY A 15 3.74 -20.18 28.54
CA GLY A 15 2.47 -19.47 28.50
C GLY A 15 2.67 -17.97 28.27
N SER A 16 2.08 -17.14 29.14
CA SER A 16 2.25 -15.68 29.15
C SER A 16 3.50 -15.22 29.92
N LYS A 17 4.41 -16.12 30.31
CA LYS A 17 5.57 -15.78 31.14
C LYS A 17 6.86 -15.88 30.33
N LEU A 18 7.66 -14.83 30.40
CA LEU A 18 9.08 -14.89 30.04
C LEU A 18 9.86 -15.25 31.30
N VAL A 19 10.54 -16.38 31.26
CA VAL A 19 11.35 -16.89 32.37
C VAL A 19 12.82 -16.73 31.99
N THR A 20 13.58 -16.03 32.82
CA THR A 20 15.00 -15.76 32.61
C THR A 20 15.80 -16.25 33.80
N LEU A 21 16.73 -17.16 33.55
CA LEU A 21 17.67 -17.70 34.53
C LEU A 21 19.01 -16.99 34.39
N ARG A 22 19.44 -16.33 35.47
CA ARG A 22 20.71 -15.61 35.54
C ARG A 22 21.68 -16.28 36.52
N PRO A 23 22.99 -16.30 36.22
CA PRO A 23 23.99 -16.74 37.17
C PRO A 23 24.22 -15.67 38.26
N ASN A 24 24.30 -16.11 39.51
CA ASN A 24 24.64 -15.25 40.65
C ASN A 24 26.14 -14.88 40.69
N GLU A 25 26.53 -14.15 41.74
CA GLU A 25 27.92 -13.72 41.97
C GLU A 25 28.93 -14.88 42.05
N ASN A 26 28.45 -16.11 42.34
CA ASN A 26 29.24 -17.33 42.41
C ASN A 26 29.17 -18.18 41.13
N GLU A 27 28.64 -17.61 40.03
CA GLU A 27 28.43 -18.28 38.74
C GLU A 27 27.46 -19.48 38.78
N LEU A 28 26.66 -19.60 39.85
CA LEU A 28 25.61 -20.61 39.96
C LEU A 28 24.30 -20.05 39.41
N LEU A 29 23.60 -20.85 38.60
CA LEU A 29 22.29 -20.50 38.05
C LEU A 29 21.22 -20.67 39.13
N ASP A 30 21.00 -19.67 39.98
CA ASP A 30 19.97 -19.70 41.03
C ASP A 30 18.98 -18.52 40.98
N GLU A 31 19.24 -17.48 40.19
CA GLU A 31 18.37 -16.32 40.08
C GLU A 31 17.35 -16.52 38.95
N LEU A 32 16.09 -16.77 39.31
CA LEU A 32 14.97 -16.90 38.38
C LEU A 32 14.15 -15.61 38.35
N GLU A 33 14.23 -14.89 37.23
CA GLU A 33 13.34 -13.77 36.95
C GLU A 33 12.16 -14.26 36.11
N VAL A 34 10.94 -13.95 36.56
CA VAL A 34 9.71 -14.30 35.84
C VAL A 34 8.98 -13.00 35.53
N LEU A 35 8.94 -12.65 34.24
CA LEU A 35 8.14 -11.53 33.75
C LEU A 35 6.81 -12.07 33.21
N GLU A 36 5.71 -11.67 33.83
CA GLU A 36 4.38 -11.92 33.27
C GLU A 36 4.08 -10.90 32.17
N LEU A 37 3.95 -11.40 30.95
CA LEU A 37 3.52 -10.64 29.78
C LEU A 37 2.00 -10.65 29.76
N ASN A 38 1.41 -9.58 30.26
CA ASN A 38 -0.02 -9.32 30.04
C ASN A 38 -0.22 -9.08 28.54
N GLN A 39 -1.14 -9.83 27.92
CA GLN A 39 -1.58 -9.48 26.57
C GLN A 39 -2.12 -8.05 26.61
N PRO A 40 -1.76 -7.16 25.67
CA PRO A 40 -2.38 -5.85 25.63
C PRO A 40 -3.89 -6.07 25.47
N GLU A 41 -4.69 -5.53 26.39
CA GLU A 41 -6.12 -5.80 26.57
C GLU A 41 -7.01 -5.39 25.37
N ASN A 42 -6.41 -4.91 24.27
CA ASN A 42 -7.08 -4.25 23.16
C ASN A 42 -6.89 -4.96 21.80
N LEU A 43 -6.47 -6.23 21.75
CA LEU A 43 -6.29 -6.91 20.45
C LEU A 43 -7.63 -7.07 19.70
N GLU A 44 -8.70 -7.42 20.40
CA GLU A 44 -10.06 -7.46 19.86
C GLU A 44 -10.56 -6.07 19.46
N ASP A 45 -10.33 -5.04 20.28
CA ASP A 45 -10.73 -3.67 19.96
C ASP A 45 -9.98 -3.13 18.73
N LEU A 46 -8.68 -3.41 18.61
CA LEU A 46 -7.89 -3.07 17.44
C LEU A 46 -8.38 -3.80 16.18
N ARG A 47 -8.83 -5.06 16.31
CA ARG A 47 -9.43 -5.82 15.21
C ARG A 47 -10.77 -5.22 14.79
N VAL A 48 -11.65 -4.91 15.75
CA VAL A 48 -12.96 -4.30 15.49
C VAL A 48 -12.78 -2.92 14.88
N GLN A 49 -11.90 -2.10 15.42
CA GLN A 49 -11.60 -0.76 14.91
C GLN A 49 -11.01 -0.82 13.50
N ARG A 50 -10.11 -1.76 13.23
CA ARG A 50 -9.60 -2.02 11.87
C ARG A 50 -10.72 -2.43 10.92
N GLN A 51 -11.61 -3.31 11.35
CA GLN A 51 -12.73 -3.76 10.52
C GLN A 51 -13.73 -2.63 10.22
N ILE A 52 -13.99 -1.75 11.20
CA ILE A 52 -14.82 -0.55 11.02
C ILE A 52 -14.16 0.40 10.01
N MET A 53 -12.84 0.63 10.12
CA MET A 53 -12.10 1.46 9.16
C MET A 53 -12.13 0.88 7.75
N GLU A 54 -11.88 -0.42 7.60
CA GLU A 54 -11.93 -1.12 6.31
C GLU A 54 -13.34 -1.06 5.69
N ALA A 55 -14.39 -1.20 6.49
CA ALA A 55 -15.77 -1.06 6.03
C ALA A 55 -16.10 0.39 5.60
N ALA A 56 -15.62 1.38 6.35
CA ALA A 56 -15.80 2.79 6.00
C ALA A 56 -15.09 3.15 4.69
N ASP A 57 -13.90 2.61 4.45
CA ASP A 57 -13.16 2.80 3.20
C ASP A 57 -13.81 2.03 2.03
N ALA A 58 -14.43 0.87 2.29
CA ALA A 58 -15.19 0.13 1.27
C ALA A 58 -16.45 0.89 0.81
N GLU A 59 -17.00 1.76 1.66
CA GLU A 59 -18.18 2.58 1.37
C GLU A 59 -17.83 3.94 0.71
N ARG A 60 -16.57 4.20 0.37
CA ARG A 60 -16.17 5.43 -0.34
C ARG A 60 -16.15 5.25 -1.85
N PHE A 61 -16.74 6.23 -2.55
CA PHE A 61 -16.62 6.37 -3.98
C PHE A 61 -15.37 7.19 -4.33
N GLU A 62 -14.29 6.50 -4.70
CA GLU A 62 -13.00 7.12 -4.96
C GLU A 62 -12.15 6.37 -5.99
N ILE A 63 -11.16 7.07 -6.55
CA ILE A 63 -10.07 6.44 -7.30
C ILE A 63 -9.21 5.67 -6.30
N SER A 64 -9.24 4.35 -6.35
CA SER A 64 -8.55 3.47 -5.41
C SER A 64 -7.08 3.29 -5.77
N GLU A 65 -6.81 3.04 -7.06
CA GLU A 65 -5.49 2.65 -7.55
C GLU A 65 -5.13 3.39 -8.84
N ALA A 66 -3.84 3.57 -9.08
CA ALA A 66 -3.33 4.04 -10.35
C ALA A 66 -1.98 3.41 -10.71
N MET A 67 -1.81 3.08 -11.98
CA MET A 67 -0.53 2.65 -12.57
C MET A 67 -0.04 3.72 -13.54
N THR A 68 1.14 4.26 -13.27
CA THR A 68 1.74 5.31 -14.10
C THR A 68 2.76 4.74 -15.09
N PHE A 69 2.66 5.18 -16.33
CA PHE A 69 3.54 4.85 -17.45
C PHE A 69 4.14 6.15 -18.01
N PRO A 70 5.11 6.09 -18.94
CA PRO A 70 5.69 7.30 -19.52
C PRO A 70 4.66 8.20 -20.21
N ASN A 71 3.75 7.64 -21.01
CA ASN A 71 2.76 8.42 -21.76
C ASN A 71 1.31 8.04 -21.43
N ALA A 72 1.09 7.40 -20.29
CA ALA A 72 -0.22 6.91 -19.90
C ALA A 72 -0.37 6.78 -18.39
N ILE A 73 -1.61 6.86 -17.92
CA ILE A 73 -2.00 6.55 -16.54
C ILE A 73 -3.24 5.67 -16.60
N GLU A 74 -3.17 4.50 -15.99
CA GLU A 74 -4.34 3.65 -15.76
C GLU A 74 -4.86 3.89 -14.35
N VAL A 75 -6.14 4.25 -14.23
CA VAL A 75 -6.80 4.46 -12.95
C VAL A 75 -7.88 3.43 -12.74
N CYS A 76 -8.04 2.98 -11.49
CA CYS A 76 -9.16 2.18 -11.03
C CYS A 76 -9.94 2.99 -9.99
N TRP A 77 -11.25 2.82 -9.96
CA TRP A 77 -12.10 3.39 -8.92
C TRP A 77 -12.99 2.33 -8.32
N ARG A 78 -13.39 2.55 -7.07
CA ARG A 78 -14.30 1.68 -6.35
C ARG A 78 -15.65 2.35 -6.22
N THR A 79 -16.70 1.58 -6.48
CA THR A 79 -18.07 1.97 -6.19
C THR A 79 -18.57 1.24 -4.95
N PRO A 80 -19.11 1.96 -3.95
CA PRO A 80 -19.77 1.33 -2.82
C PRO A 80 -20.87 0.37 -3.29
N GLN A 81 -20.94 -0.82 -2.70
CA GLN A 81 -21.84 -1.88 -3.16
C GLN A 81 -23.31 -1.43 -3.15
N ARG A 82 -23.68 -0.61 -2.16
CA ARG A 82 -25.02 0.01 -2.04
C ARG A 82 -25.40 0.95 -3.19
N MET A 83 -24.40 1.49 -3.90
CA MET A 83 -24.59 2.37 -5.04
C MET A 83 -24.55 1.64 -6.38
N MET A 84 -23.82 0.52 -6.44
CA MET A 84 -23.41 -0.13 -7.70
C MET A 84 -24.59 -0.48 -8.63
N GLU A 85 -25.72 -0.90 -8.06
CA GLU A 85 -26.92 -1.25 -8.82
C GLU A 85 -27.55 -0.03 -9.49
N ARG A 86 -27.54 1.12 -8.80
CA ARG A 86 -28.14 2.39 -9.26
C ARG A 86 -27.26 3.14 -10.25
N VAL A 87 -25.97 2.81 -10.34
CA VAL A 87 -25.08 3.51 -11.27
C VAL A 87 -25.45 3.14 -12.71
N GLU A 88 -25.89 4.15 -13.46
CA GLU A 88 -26.15 4.05 -14.89
C GLU A 88 -24.82 4.05 -15.67
N ARG A 89 -23.92 5.00 -15.36
CA ARG A 89 -22.62 5.15 -16.01
C ARG A 89 -21.65 6.01 -15.20
N TYR A 90 -20.36 5.88 -15.50
CA TYR A 90 -19.31 6.78 -15.02
C TYR A 90 -18.82 7.72 -16.13
N LYS A 91 -18.27 8.87 -15.72
CA LYS A 91 -17.44 9.73 -16.55
C LYS A 91 -16.10 9.96 -15.87
N LEU A 92 -15.01 9.61 -16.53
CA LEU A 92 -13.66 9.91 -16.05
C LEU A 92 -13.21 11.25 -16.62
N MET A 93 -12.78 12.14 -15.72
CA MET A 93 -12.26 13.45 -16.07
C MET A 93 -10.76 13.51 -15.76
N VAL A 94 -10.01 14.19 -16.61
CA VAL A 94 -8.60 14.52 -16.39
C VAL A 94 -8.38 16.01 -16.57
N ALA A 95 -7.61 16.62 -15.67
CA ALA A 95 -7.09 17.97 -15.81
C ALA A 95 -5.58 17.94 -15.93
N ASN A 96 -5.02 18.80 -16.78
CA ASN A 96 -3.59 19.06 -16.85
C ASN A 96 -3.20 20.24 -15.94
N ALA A 97 -1.91 20.55 -15.83
CA ALA A 97 -1.41 21.68 -15.04
C ALA A 97 -1.97 23.05 -15.47
N SER A 98 -2.47 23.19 -16.71
CA SER A 98 -3.11 24.43 -17.15
C SER A 98 -4.59 24.54 -16.72
N GLY A 99 -5.10 23.58 -15.94
CA GLY A 99 -6.48 23.54 -15.47
C GLY A 99 -7.51 23.14 -16.55
N VAL A 100 -7.07 22.70 -17.73
CA VAL A 100 -7.99 22.28 -18.79
C VAL A 100 -8.51 20.88 -18.45
N VAL A 101 -9.80 20.80 -18.16
CA VAL A 101 -10.50 19.56 -17.83
C VAL A 101 -11.07 18.92 -19.09
N LYS A 102 -10.86 17.61 -19.27
CA LYS A 102 -11.40 16.82 -20.38
C LYS A 102 -12.06 15.55 -19.87
N GLU A 103 -13.19 15.19 -20.47
CA GLU A 103 -13.75 13.84 -20.36
C GLU A 103 -12.94 12.90 -21.25
N VAL A 104 -12.48 11.79 -20.69
CA VAL A 104 -11.60 10.83 -21.39
C VAL A 104 -12.22 9.43 -21.51
N CYS A 105 -13.26 9.16 -20.72
CA CYS A 105 -14.00 7.91 -20.78
C CYS A 105 -15.43 8.12 -20.26
N GLN A 106 -16.38 7.41 -20.88
CA GLN A 106 -17.74 7.27 -20.38
C GLN A 106 -18.19 5.81 -20.52
N GLY A 107 -18.84 5.27 -19.49
CA GLY A 107 -19.42 3.92 -19.53
C GLY A 107 -19.48 3.27 -18.15
N ARG A 108 -19.86 1.99 -18.08
CA ARG A 108 -19.98 1.22 -16.83
C ARG A 108 -18.69 0.44 -16.52
N TYR A 109 -17.56 1.14 -16.62
CA TYR A 109 -16.23 0.60 -16.31
C TYR A 109 -15.81 1.04 -14.90
N GLU A 110 -14.91 0.29 -14.27
CA GLU A 110 -14.26 0.68 -13.00
C GLU A 110 -12.74 0.84 -13.13
N ARG A 111 -12.25 0.76 -14.37
CA ARG A 111 -10.85 0.90 -14.75
C ARG A 111 -10.75 1.52 -16.13
N PHE A 112 -9.82 2.45 -16.30
CA PHE A 112 -9.52 3.01 -17.61
C PHE A 112 -8.08 3.51 -17.74
N LYS A 113 -7.48 3.28 -18.90
CA LYS A 113 -6.12 3.73 -19.23
C LYS A 113 -6.16 4.94 -20.15
N VAL A 114 -5.78 6.09 -19.62
CA VAL A 114 -5.62 7.32 -20.39
C VAL A 114 -4.24 7.32 -21.04
N THR A 115 -4.19 7.45 -22.36
CA THR A 115 -2.96 7.44 -23.16
C THR A 115 -2.71 8.80 -23.82
N GLY A 116 -1.51 9.00 -24.37
CA GLY A 116 -1.15 10.25 -25.06
C GLY A 116 -0.85 11.40 -24.10
N LEU A 117 -0.52 11.06 -22.85
CA LEU A 117 -0.09 12.01 -21.84
C LEU A 117 1.38 12.37 -22.06
N ALA A 118 1.76 13.59 -21.71
CA ALA A 118 3.16 14.02 -21.72
C ALA A 118 3.91 13.35 -20.55
N GLN A 119 5.19 13.01 -20.77
CA GLN A 119 6.05 12.40 -19.75
C GLN A 119 6.33 13.38 -18.61
N SER A 120 6.69 12.82 -17.44
CA SER A 120 7.04 13.61 -16.25
C SER A 120 6.04 14.72 -15.89
N THR A 121 4.77 14.56 -16.26
CA THR A 121 3.74 15.58 -16.13
C THR A 121 2.68 15.13 -15.14
N GLU A 122 2.26 16.06 -14.27
CA GLU A 122 1.16 15.85 -13.33
C GLU A 122 -0.20 16.01 -14.01
N TYR A 123 -1.10 15.09 -13.67
CA TYR A 123 -2.49 15.09 -14.11
C TYR A 123 -3.40 14.84 -12.92
N VAL A 124 -4.52 15.56 -12.85
CA VAL A 124 -5.53 15.42 -11.80
C VAL A 124 -6.74 14.69 -12.35
N PHE A 125 -7.16 13.63 -11.68
CA PHE A 125 -8.28 12.79 -12.09
C PHE A 125 -9.42 12.85 -11.08
N CYS A 126 -10.65 12.80 -11.58
CA CYS A 126 -11.83 12.53 -10.78
C CYS A 126 -12.86 11.75 -11.61
N VAL A 127 -13.75 11.03 -10.93
CA VAL A 127 -14.79 10.22 -11.56
C VAL A 127 -16.16 10.76 -11.14
N LYS A 128 -17.08 10.88 -12.10
CA LYS A 128 -18.49 11.15 -11.86
C LYS A 128 -19.28 9.85 -11.98
N ALA A 129 -19.97 9.43 -10.94
CA ALA A 129 -21.04 8.43 -11.05
C ALA A 129 -22.34 9.16 -11.44
N ILE A 130 -23.05 8.64 -12.44
CA ILE A 130 -24.39 9.09 -12.84
C ILE A 130 -25.34 7.93 -12.53
N PHE A 131 -26.39 8.22 -11.76
CA PHE A 131 -27.37 7.23 -11.35
C PHE A 131 -28.59 7.21 -12.29
N ASP A 132 -29.34 6.13 -12.23
CA ASP A 132 -30.58 5.89 -12.99
C ASP A 132 -31.66 6.98 -12.82
N ASP A 133 -31.74 7.58 -11.63
CA ASP A 133 -32.62 8.71 -11.31
C ASP A 133 -32.12 10.07 -11.84
N GLY A 134 -30.99 10.09 -12.55
CA GLY A 134 -30.36 11.29 -13.11
C GLY A 134 -29.52 12.09 -12.10
N SER A 135 -29.50 11.70 -10.82
CA SER A 135 -28.58 12.27 -9.83
C SER A 135 -27.14 11.85 -10.11
N HIS A 136 -26.19 12.49 -9.43
CA HIS A 136 -24.78 12.19 -9.63
C HIS A 136 -23.94 12.45 -8.39
N LEU A 137 -22.79 11.78 -8.34
CA LEU A 137 -21.79 11.94 -7.29
C LEU A 137 -20.40 12.06 -7.92
N TRP A 138 -19.60 12.98 -7.41
CA TRP A 138 -18.19 13.10 -7.77
C TRP A 138 -17.31 12.41 -6.74
N SER A 139 -16.29 11.69 -7.21
CA SER A 139 -15.20 11.26 -6.36
C SER A 139 -14.35 12.47 -5.94
N PRO A 140 -13.59 12.37 -4.84
CA PRO A 140 -12.44 13.24 -4.61
C PRO A 140 -11.48 13.19 -5.81
N SER A 141 -10.77 14.30 -6.03
CA SER A 141 -9.73 14.37 -7.06
C SER A 141 -8.41 13.79 -6.56
N ARG A 142 -7.67 13.07 -7.43
CA ARG A 142 -6.31 12.57 -7.15
C ARG A 142 -5.33 12.97 -8.25
N ALA A 143 -4.15 13.41 -7.84
CA ALA A 143 -3.06 13.77 -8.74
C ALA A 143 -2.10 12.58 -8.94
N PHE A 144 -1.66 12.38 -10.18
CA PHE A 144 -0.69 11.37 -10.55
C PHE A 144 0.29 11.93 -11.57
N VAL A 145 1.53 11.46 -11.54
CA VAL A 145 2.60 11.89 -12.44
C VAL A 145 2.99 10.75 -13.36
N THR A 146 2.99 11.00 -14.67
CA THR A 146 3.53 10.05 -15.65
C THR A 146 5.03 9.86 -15.46
N LYS A 147 5.56 8.68 -15.77
CA LYS A 147 7.00 8.40 -15.64
C LYS A 147 7.83 9.10 -16.73
N LEU A 148 9.14 9.12 -16.55
CA LEU A 148 10.08 9.39 -17.64
C LEU A 148 10.33 8.10 -18.43
N GLN A 149 10.55 8.23 -19.74
CA GLN A 149 10.98 7.09 -20.56
C GLN A 149 12.37 6.63 -20.09
N GLY A 150 12.45 5.40 -19.58
CA GLY A 150 13.67 4.84 -19.00
C GLY A 150 13.58 4.52 -17.50
N ASP A 151 12.48 4.89 -16.84
CA ASP A 151 12.23 4.59 -15.43
C ASP A 151 11.76 3.11 -15.25
N HIS A 152 12.61 2.19 -15.74
CA HIS A 152 12.52 0.76 -15.44
C HIS A 152 13.23 0.51 -14.12
N GLN A 153 12.51 0.64 -13.01
CA GLN A 153 12.92 -0.02 -11.77
C GLN A 153 12.98 -1.53 -12.06
N GLY A 154 14.19 -2.09 -12.14
CA GLY A 154 14.44 -3.52 -12.07
C GLY A 154 14.89 -4.23 -13.35
N MET A 155 15.98 -3.78 -13.99
CA MET A 155 16.82 -4.74 -14.73
C MET A 155 18.28 -4.27 -14.72
N ARG A 156 19.01 -4.63 -13.65
CA ARG A 156 20.47 -4.73 -13.74
C ARG A 156 20.76 -5.88 -14.70
N VAL A 157 21.13 -5.54 -15.94
CA VAL A 157 21.73 -6.50 -16.84
C VAL A 157 23.14 -6.76 -16.31
N SER A 158 23.33 -7.93 -15.71
CA SER A 158 24.66 -8.45 -15.38
C SER A 158 25.45 -8.56 -16.68
N SER A 159 26.42 -7.68 -16.89
CA SER A 159 27.38 -7.79 -17.97
C SER A 159 28.22 -9.06 -17.76
N ALA A 160 28.00 -10.08 -18.58
CA ALA A 160 28.93 -11.21 -18.68
C ALA A 160 30.25 -10.74 -19.32
N PRO A 161 31.42 -11.21 -18.85
CA PRO A 161 32.70 -10.82 -19.43
C PRO A 161 32.92 -11.48 -20.79
N PRO A 162 33.58 -10.81 -21.75
CA PRO A 162 33.87 -11.38 -23.05
C PRO A 162 34.95 -12.46 -22.94
N HIS A 163 34.67 -13.64 -23.50
CA HIS A 163 35.66 -14.68 -23.74
C HIS A 163 36.73 -14.15 -24.69
N GLY A 164 37.95 -14.02 -24.17
CA GLY A 164 39.15 -13.85 -24.99
C GLY A 164 39.62 -15.21 -25.50
N HIS A 165 39.74 -15.34 -26.81
CA HIS A 165 40.90 -15.89 -27.50
C HIS A 165 40.73 -15.67 -29.00
N PRO A 166 41.83 -15.36 -29.71
CA PRO A 166 42.28 -16.35 -30.68
C PRO A 166 43.80 -16.55 -30.68
N HIS A 167 44.16 -17.70 -31.25
CA HIS A 167 45.50 -18.06 -31.73
C HIS A 167 45.94 -17.19 -32.91
#